data_AF-A0A067SHF1-F1
#
_entry.id   AF-A0A067SHF1-F1
#
_cell.length_a   1.000
_cell.length_b   1.000
_cell.length_c   1.000
_cell.angle_alpha   90.00
_cell.angle_beta   90.00
_cell.angle_gamma   90.00
#
_symmetry.space_group_name_H-M   'P 1'
#
loop_
_entity.id
_entity.type
_entity.pdbx_description
1 polymer ?
#
loop_
_entity_poly.entity_id
_entity_poly.type
_entity_poly.pdbx_seq_one_letter_code
_entity_poly.pdbx_strand_id
1 'polypeptide(L)'
;SVSTDHALDRQKLAIDRNSLGLHGTYDQKTKIMLRSTALMRKIEAWIEAQHMYIPALHVHCAHIATDRKEMAEFLPQDIALFLPSALPSGVSCDVRLNQIEWQLRHAQCGDALDDLRDSL
;
A
#
# COMPACT_ATOMS: atom_id res chain seq x y z
N SER A 1 4.17 7.39 10.17
CA SER A 1 3.88 8.20 8.97
C SER A 1 4.06 7.46 7.63
N VAL A 2 4.98 6.48 7.46
CA VAL A 2 5.23 5.78 6.17
C VAL A 2 4.03 4.96 5.65
N SER A 3 3.31 4.23 6.51
CA SER A 3 2.16 3.40 6.10
C SER A 3 0.98 4.23 5.56
N THR A 4 0.76 5.43 6.09
CA THR A 4 -0.26 6.39 5.62
C THR A 4 0.13 7.06 4.29
N ASP A 5 1.42 7.31 4.07
CA ASP A 5 1.93 7.89 2.81
C ASP A 5 1.63 6.98 1.61
N HIS A 6 1.87 5.66 1.75
CA HIS A 6 1.55 4.69 0.70
C HIS A 6 0.06 4.63 0.39
N ALA A 7 -0.82 4.74 1.40
CA ALA A 7 -2.27 4.72 1.19
C ALA A 7 -2.75 5.96 0.43
N LEU A 8 -2.25 7.14 0.78
CA LEU A 8 -2.57 8.40 0.11
C LEU A 8 -2.07 8.41 -1.34
N ASP A 9 -0.85 7.94 -1.59
CA ASP A 9 -0.29 7.84 -2.94
C ASP A 9 -1.12 6.92 -3.84
N ARG A 10 -1.54 5.76 -3.32
CA ARG A 10 -2.42 4.81 -4.03
C ARG A 10 -3.76 5.42 -4.35
N GLN A 11 -4.39 6.09 -3.39
CA GLN A 11 -5.70 6.72 -3.57
C GLN A 11 -5.63 7.85 -4.61
N LYS A 12 -4.62 8.73 -4.53
CA LYS A 12 -4.40 9.79 -5.50
C LYS A 12 -4.19 9.23 -6.91
N LEU A 13 -3.37 8.19 -7.05
CA LEU A 13 -3.14 7.55 -8.35
C LEU A 13 -4.41 6.90 -8.92
N ALA A 14 -5.25 6.31 -8.07
CA ALA A 14 -6.54 5.75 -8.49
C ALA A 14 -7.48 6.84 -8.99
N ILE A 15 -7.59 7.97 -8.28
CA ILE A 15 -8.40 9.13 -8.71
C ILE A 15 -7.87 9.69 -10.03
N ASP A 16 -6.56 9.94 -10.13
CA ASP A 16 -5.92 10.48 -11.33
C ASP A 16 -6.19 9.59 -12.55
N ARG A 17 -6.05 8.27 -12.40
CA ARG A 17 -6.28 7.32 -13.49
C ARG A 17 -7.75 7.23 -13.90
N ASN A 18 -8.68 7.28 -12.94
CA ASN A 18 -10.12 7.29 -13.24
C ASN A 18 -10.57 8.61 -13.87
N SER A 19 -9.92 9.73 -13.53
CA SER A 19 -10.17 11.04 -14.12
C SER A 19 -9.60 11.19 -15.55
N LEU A 20 -8.70 10.29 -15.94
CA LEU A 20 -8.12 10.25 -17.27
C LEU A 20 -9.17 9.69 -18.26
N GLY A 21 -9.90 10.58 -18.93
CA GLY A 21 -10.82 10.19 -20.00
C GLY A 21 -10.12 9.47 -21.16
N LEU A 22 -10.89 8.89 -22.09
CA LEU A 22 -10.39 8.13 -23.25
C LEU A 22 -9.28 8.86 -24.05
N HIS A 23 -9.27 10.19 -24.02
CA HIS A 23 -8.34 11.05 -24.75
C HIS A 23 -7.40 11.86 -23.83
N GLY A 24 -6.97 11.29 -22.70
CA GLY A 24 -5.95 11.92 -21.86
C GLY A 24 -4.70 12.31 -22.68
N THR A 25 -4.22 13.53 -22.48
CA THR A 25 -3.04 14.07 -23.17
C THR A 25 -1.82 13.19 -22.91
N TYR A 26 -0.90 13.10 -23.88
CA TYR A 26 0.34 12.35 -23.73
C TYR A 26 1.07 12.66 -22.42
N ASP A 27 1.14 13.94 -22.04
CA ASP A 27 1.77 14.38 -20.80
C ASP A 27 1.07 13.86 -19.53
N GLN A 28 -0.26 13.78 -19.55
CA GLN A 28 -1.04 13.24 -18.42
C GLN A 28 -0.79 11.73 -18.27
N LYS A 29 -0.79 11.00 -19.40
CA LYS A 29 -0.46 9.56 -19.43
C LYS A 29 0.96 9.31 -18.90
N THR A 30 1.94 10.10 -19.34
CA THR A 30 3.33 9.99 -18.89
C THR A 30 3.46 10.28 -17.39
N LYS A 31 2.78 11.31 -16.87
CA LYS A 31 2.77 11.61 -15.44
C LYS A 31 2.19 10.46 -14.60
N ILE A 32 1.08 9.88 -15.02
CA ILE A 32 0.46 8.73 -14.34
C ILE A 32 1.40 7.53 -14.38
N MET A 33 2.05 7.27 -15.52
CA MET A 33 3.04 6.19 -15.65
C MET A 33 4.20 6.38 -14.67
N LEU A 34 4.80 7.58 -14.61
CA LEU A 34 5.90 7.87 -13.70
C LEU A 34 5.51 7.70 -12.23
N ARG A 35 4.32 8.19 -11.84
CA ARG A 35 3.78 8.01 -10.48
C ARG A 35 3.52 6.54 -10.16
N SER A 36 2.96 5.79 -11.13
CA SER A 36 2.73 4.36 -11.02
C SER A 36 4.03 3.59 -10.79
N THR A 37 5.08 3.87 -11.56
CA THR A 37 6.39 3.25 -11.38
C THR A 37 7.05 3.62 -10.06
N ALA A 38 6.91 4.86 -9.60
CA ALA A 38 7.44 5.29 -8.31
C ALA A 38 6.74 4.58 -7.14
N LEU A 39 5.41 4.49 -7.19
CA LEU A 39 4.62 3.71 -6.24
C LEU A 39 4.98 2.21 -6.30
N MET A 40 5.25 1.73 -7.51
CA MET A 40 5.95 0.47 -7.86
C MET A 40 7.02 0.11 -6.84
N ARG A 41 8.10 0.88 -6.92
CA ARG A 41 9.32 0.67 -6.14
C ARG A 41 9.08 0.81 -4.63
N LYS A 42 8.21 1.74 -4.24
CA LYS A 42 7.81 1.91 -2.82
C LYS A 42 7.15 0.62 -2.29
N ILE A 43 6.24 0.03 -3.07
CA ILE A 43 5.55 -1.21 -2.71
C ILE A 43 6.52 -2.38 -2.66
N GLU A 44 7.39 -2.52 -3.67
CA GLU A 44 8.42 -3.57 -3.69
C GLU A 44 9.33 -3.49 -2.45
N ALA A 45 9.83 -2.29 -2.11
CA ALA A 45 10.66 -2.10 -0.93
C ALA A 45 9.92 -2.46 0.38
N TRP A 46 8.64 -2.13 0.47
CA TRP A 46 7.80 -2.52 1.60
C TRP A 46 7.63 -4.05 1.67
N ILE A 47 7.32 -4.70 0.54
CA ILE A 47 7.16 -6.15 0.45
C ILE A 47 8.45 -6.88 0.86
N GLU A 48 9.61 -6.42 0.41
CA GLU A 48 10.91 -6.98 0.82
C GLU A 48 11.13 -6.87 2.33
N ALA A 49 10.83 -5.72 2.93
CA ALA A 49 10.87 -5.57 4.37
C ALA A 49 9.89 -6.53 5.06
N GLN A 50 8.66 -6.69 4.53
CA GLN A 50 7.69 -7.63 5.08
C GLN A 50 8.15 -9.07 5.00
N HIS A 51 8.80 -9.49 3.91
CA HIS A 51 9.32 -10.86 3.78
C HIS A 51 10.31 -11.21 4.87
N MET A 52 11.13 -10.24 5.30
CA MET A 52 12.10 -10.46 6.36
C MET A 52 11.47 -10.71 7.74
N TYR A 53 10.28 -10.16 7.99
CA TYR A 53 9.61 -10.23 9.30
C TYR A 53 8.37 -11.14 9.33
N ILE A 54 7.70 -11.36 8.20
CA ILE A 54 6.48 -12.16 8.05
C ILE A 54 6.61 -13.08 6.82
N PRO A 55 7.51 -14.08 6.85
CA PRO A 55 7.76 -14.94 5.68
C PRO A 55 6.51 -15.71 5.20
N ALA A 56 5.62 -16.07 6.14
CA ALA A 56 4.37 -16.78 5.82
C ALA A 56 3.43 -15.96 4.91
N LEU A 57 3.49 -14.62 4.99
CA LEU A 57 2.71 -13.75 4.12
C LEU A 57 3.16 -13.85 2.66
N HIS A 58 4.47 -14.00 2.41
CA HIS A 58 5.01 -14.15 1.06
C HIS A 58 4.40 -15.35 0.33
N VAL A 59 4.39 -16.51 1.00
CA VAL A 59 3.85 -17.75 0.45
C VAL A 59 2.37 -17.59 0.13
N HIS A 60 1.62 -16.94 1.01
CA HIS A 60 0.20 -16.69 0.79
C HIS A 60 -0.06 -15.74 -0.39
N CYS A 61 0.70 -14.64 -0.50
CA CYS A 61 0.61 -13.71 -1.63
C CYS A 61 1.00 -14.37 -2.96
N ALA A 62 2.02 -15.23 -2.97
CA ALA A 62 2.44 -15.96 -4.16
C ALA A 62 1.33 -16.90 -4.67
N HIS A 63 0.61 -17.57 -3.77
CA HIS A 63 -0.53 -18.42 -4.11
C HIS A 63 -1.69 -17.61 -4.71
N ILE A 64 -2.02 -16.45 -4.13
CA ILE A 64 -3.05 -15.56 -4.69
C ILE A 64 -2.63 -15.01 -6.06
N ALA A 65 -1.35 -14.73 -6.25
CA ALA A 65 -0.83 -14.19 -7.51
C ALA A 65 -0.86 -15.23 -8.65
N THR A 66 -0.65 -16.51 -8.36
CA THR A 66 -0.81 -17.58 -9.36
C THR A 66 -2.25 -17.67 -9.85
N ASP A 67 -3.22 -17.52 -8.95
CA ASP A 67 -4.65 -17.59 -9.30
C ASP A 67 -5.11 -16.36 -10.11
N ARG A 68 -4.49 -15.18 -9.88
CA ARG A 68 -4.85 -13.92 -10.54
C ARG A 68 -4.19 -13.69 -11.90
N LYS A 69 -3.11 -14.42 -12.21
CA LYS A 69 -2.31 -14.22 -13.43
C LYS A 69 -3.08 -14.42 -14.73
N GLU A 70 -4.25 -15.04 -14.68
CA GLU A 70 -5.07 -15.30 -15.86
C GLU A 70 -5.99 -14.13 -16.27
N MET A 71 -6.26 -13.11 -15.43
CA MET A 71 -7.46 -12.27 -15.63
C MET A 71 -7.32 -10.73 -15.61
N ALA A 72 -6.19 -10.10 -15.22
CA ALA A 72 -6.15 -8.61 -15.17
C ALA A 72 -4.76 -7.96 -15.26
N GLU A 73 -4.72 -6.71 -15.75
CA GLU A 73 -3.57 -5.79 -15.64
C GLU A 73 -3.22 -5.54 -14.16
N PHE A 74 -1.98 -5.86 -13.76
CA PHE A 74 -1.50 -5.70 -12.39
C PHE A 74 -1.14 -4.24 -12.13
N LEU A 75 -1.97 -3.56 -11.34
CA LEU A 75 -1.85 -2.13 -11.08
C LEU A 75 -1.32 -1.89 -9.67
N PRO A 76 -0.32 -1.00 -9.49
CA PRO A 76 0.29 -0.78 -8.18
C PRO A 76 -0.70 -0.38 -7.09
N GLN A 77 -1.72 0.41 -7.44
CA GLN A 77 -2.77 0.81 -6.50
C GLN A 77 -3.64 -0.34 -5.99
N ASP A 78 -3.67 -1.48 -6.66
CA ASP A 78 -4.52 -2.63 -6.32
C ASP A 78 -3.78 -3.69 -5.49
N ILE A 79 -2.45 -3.54 -5.31
CA ILE A 79 -1.65 -4.47 -4.52
C ILE A 79 -2.04 -4.34 -3.05
N ALA A 80 -2.52 -5.42 -2.44
CA ALA A 80 -2.86 -5.44 -1.03
C ALA A 80 -1.60 -5.28 -0.17
N LEU A 81 -1.60 -4.26 0.70
CA LEU A 81 -0.54 -4.05 1.69
C LEU A 81 -1.11 -4.42 3.04
N PHE A 82 -0.60 -5.46 3.65
CA PHE A 82 -1.11 -5.96 4.93
C PHE A 82 -0.34 -5.36 6.09
N LEU A 83 -1.03 -4.88 7.11
CA LEU A 83 -0.39 -4.65 8.40
C LEU A 83 -0.47 -5.92 9.25
N PRO A 84 0.36 -6.08 10.30
CA PRO A 84 0.32 -7.25 11.19
C PRO A 84 -1.09 -7.61 11.68
N SER A 85 -1.89 -6.62 12.08
CA SER A 85 -3.26 -6.86 12.56
C SER A 85 -4.28 -7.16 11.46
N ALA A 86 -3.92 -6.97 10.19
CA ALA A 86 -4.78 -7.16 9.02
C ALA A 86 -4.36 -8.37 8.18
N LEU A 87 -3.48 -9.22 8.71
CA LEU A 87 -3.02 -10.40 8.01
C LEU A 87 -4.16 -11.40 7.78
N PRO A 88 -4.15 -12.13 6.65
CA PRO A 88 -5.11 -13.18 6.39
C PRO A 88 -5.06 -14.31 7.44
N SER A 89 -6.22 -14.94 7.68
CA SER A 89 -6.34 -16.05 8.62
C SER A 89 -5.37 -17.18 8.23
N GLY A 90 -4.58 -17.66 9.19
CA GLY A 90 -3.59 -18.72 8.98
C GLY A 90 -2.18 -18.22 8.67
N VAL A 91 -1.97 -16.91 8.47
CA VAL A 91 -0.63 -16.32 8.40
C VAL A 91 -0.14 -16.04 9.83
N SER A 92 0.90 -16.76 10.25
CA SER A 92 1.55 -16.48 11.53
C SER A 92 2.35 -15.18 11.46
N CYS A 93 2.34 -14.43 12.57
CA CYS A 93 3.02 -13.15 12.69
C CYS A 93 3.60 -13.03 14.09
N ASP A 94 4.82 -12.50 14.20
CA ASP A 94 5.42 -12.23 15.49
C ASP A 94 4.57 -11.20 16.25
N VAL A 95 4.21 -11.53 17.49
CA VAL A 95 3.43 -10.66 18.38
C VAL A 95 4.09 -9.29 18.57
N ARG A 96 5.43 -9.23 18.50
CA ARG A 96 6.18 -7.97 18.57
C ARG A 96 5.81 -7.00 17.47
N LEU A 97 5.49 -7.48 16.26
CA LEU A 97 5.07 -6.63 15.14
C LEU A 97 3.71 -5.99 15.40
N ASN A 98 2.80 -6.70 16.06
CA ASN A 98 1.52 -6.13 16.50
C ASN A 98 1.72 -5.02 17.55
N GLN A 99 2.68 -5.20 18.46
CA GLN A 99 3.01 -4.17 19.45
C GLN A 99 3.62 -2.92 18.80
N ILE A 100 4.52 -3.10 17.83
CA ILE A 100 5.11 -2.00 17.05
C ILE A 100 4.02 -1.27 16.27
N GLU A 101 3.12 -2.00 15.63
CA GLU A 101 2.00 -1.43 14.91
C GLU A 101 1.08 -0.63 15.84
N TRP A 102 0.80 -1.14 17.05
CA TRP A 102 0.00 -0.41 18.04
C TRP A 102 0.64 0.92 18.42
N GLN A 103 1.97 0.93 18.65
CA GLN A 103 2.71 2.17 18.94
C GLN A 103 2.67 3.15 17.77
N LEU A 104 2.83 2.65 16.54
CA LEU A 104 2.72 3.45 15.33
C LEU A 104 1.34 4.12 15.23
N ARG A 105 0.25 3.35 15.43
CA ARG A 105 -1.11 3.89 15.38
C ARG A 105 -1.39 4.89 16.49
N HIS A 106 -0.87 4.65 17.70
CA HIS A 106 -0.99 5.61 18.80
C HIS A 106 -0.33 6.95 18.46
N ALA A 107 0.90 6.92 17.91
CA ALA A 107 1.58 8.13 17.45
C ALA A 107 0.79 8.84 16.34
N GLN A 108 0.31 8.11 15.34
CA GLN A 108 -0.51 8.67 14.26
C GLN A 108 -1.82 9.30 14.75
N CYS A 109 -2.44 8.75 15.79
CA CYS A 109 -3.61 9.35 16.42
C CYS A 109 -3.26 10.72 17.03
N GLY A 110 -2.11 10.81 17.70
CA GLY A 110 -1.58 12.08 18.20
C GLY A 110 -1.36 13.09 17.09
N ASP A 111 -0.63 12.71 16.04
CA ASP A 111 -0.37 13.56 14.86
C ASP A 111 -1.69 14.06 14.25
N ALA A 112 -2.67 13.17 14.05
CA ALA A 112 -3.97 13.51 13.47
C ALA A 112 -4.80 14.45 14.37
N LEU A 113 -4.70 14.31 15.70
CA LEU A 113 -5.37 15.22 16.64
C LEU A 113 -4.73 16.61 16.62
N ASP A 114 -3.40 16.69 16.50
CA ASP A 114 -2.71 17.97 16.40
C ASP A 114 -3.03 18.66 15.07
N ASP A 115 -3.06 17.94 13.94
CA ASP A 115 -3.50 18.46 12.64
C ASP A 115 -4.94 19.03 12.69
N LEU A 116 -5.84 18.36 13.42
CA LEU A 116 -7.22 18.83 13.62
C LEU A 116 -7.30 20.09 14.49
N ARG A 117 -6.40 20.22 15.48
CA ARG A 117 -6.36 21.40 16.35
C ARG A 117 -5.78 22.61 15.61
N ASP A 118 -4.80 22.40 14.75
CA ASP A 118 -4.17 23.45 13.95
C ASP A 118 -5.05 23.94 12.79
N SER A 119 -6.06 23.16 12.39
CA SER A 119 -7.01 23.52 11.32
C SER A 119 -8.31 24.19 11.80
N LEU A 120 -8.46 24.41 13.12
CA LEU A 120 -9.55 25.16 13.75
C LEU A 120 -9.15 26.63 14.01
#